data_AF-A0A1W6K1C6-F1
#
_entry.id   AF-A0A1W6K1C6-F1
#
_cell.length_a   1.000
_cell.length_b   1.000
_cell.length_c   1.000
_cell.angle_alpha   90.00
_cell.angle_beta   90.00
_cell.angle_gamma   90.00
#
_symmetry.space_group_name_H-M   'P 1'
#
loop_
_entity.id
_entity.type
_entity.pdbx_description
1 polymer ?
#
loop_
_entity_poly.entity_id
_entity_poly.type
_entity_poly.pdbx_seq_one_letter_code
_entity_poly.pdbx_strand_id
1 'polypeptide(L)'
;MKILVLKSESGKITSEKIVDGNLGDVVRATATEALKEWNDLTSDFIIMKDSQEARVPLPLKPSFYEEVKNLLAAKEKSVAILKIPIYIVSYDNIWQEEDFQDRKVYVITYYINDEIKKDINAYAADVTSENKKETSSDESDEESEEE
;
A
#
# COMPACT_ATOMS: atom_id res chain seq x y z
N MET A 1 13.10 -6.49 8.96
CA MET A 1 11.67 -6.86 8.98
C MET A 1 11.36 -7.61 7.70
N LYS A 2 10.28 -8.38 7.70
CA LYS A 2 9.78 -9.01 6.48
C LYS A 2 8.99 -7.99 5.67
N ILE A 3 9.17 -8.01 4.36
CA ILE A 3 8.51 -7.16 3.39
C ILE A 3 7.53 -8.03 2.60
N LEU A 4 6.29 -7.60 2.52
CA LEU A 4 5.26 -8.16 1.67
C LEU A 4 5.34 -7.47 0.30
N VAL A 5 5.44 -8.27 -0.76
CA VAL A 5 5.36 -7.81 -2.16
C VAL A 5 4.20 -8.54 -2.82
N LEU A 6 3.20 -7.77 -3.23
CA LEU A 6 2.03 -8.26 -3.95
C LEU A 6 2.08 -7.77 -5.38
N LYS A 7 1.65 -8.63 -6.30
CA LYS A 7 1.33 -8.25 -7.67
C LYS A 7 -0.17 -8.34 -7.83
N SER A 8 -0.79 -7.26 -8.27
CA SER A 8 -2.23 -7.17 -8.49
C SER A 8 -2.50 -6.88 -9.95
N GLU A 9 -3.44 -7.62 -10.54
CA GLU A 9 -3.86 -7.48 -11.93
C GLU A 9 -5.39 -7.58 -12.01
N SER A 10 -6.03 -6.53 -12.51
CA SER A 10 -7.48 -6.46 -12.76
C SER A 10 -8.34 -6.96 -11.57
N GLY A 11 -8.09 -6.45 -10.37
CA GLY A 11 -8.85 -6.78 -9.18
C GLY A 11 -8.40 -8.05 -8.46
N LYS A 12 -7.26 -8.65 -8.83
CA LYS A 12 -6.82 -9.95 -8.29
C LYS A 12 -5.33 -9.97 -7.99
N ILE A 13 -4.98 -10.59 -6.87
CA ILE A 13 -3.58 -10.85 -6.52
C ILE A 13 -3.05 -12.02 -7.35
N THR A 14 -2.11 -11.75 -8.26
CA THR A 14 -1.50 -12.76 -9.14
C THR A 14 -0.19 -13.31 -8.58
N SER A 15 0.45 -12.61 -7.64
CA SER A 15 1.64 -13.08 -6.92
C SER A 15 1.70 -12.49 -5.52
N GLU A 16 2.11 -13.31 -4.55
CA GLU A 16 2.41 -12.91 -3.17
C GLU A 16 3.81 -13.43 -2.82
N LYS A 17 4.68 -12.53 -2.33
CA LYS A 17 6.03 -12.89 -1.85
C LYS A 17 6.32 -12.20 -0.53
N ILE A 18 7.01 -12.92 0.35
CA ILE A 18 7.55 -12.36 1.59
C ILE A 18 9.07 -12.43 1.49
N VAL A 19 9.74 -11.30 1.63
CA VAL A 19 11.19 -11.15 1.49
C VAL A 19 11.76 -10.50 2.74
N ASP A 20 12.90 -10.98 3.21
CA ASP A 20 13.64 -10.34 4.29
C ASP A 20 14.52 -9.21 3.73
N GLY A 21 14.48 -8.04 4.35
CA GLY A 21 15.33 -6.94 3.93
C GLY A 21 14.90 -5.55 4.40
N ASN A 22 15.44 -4.53 3.72
CA ASN A 22 15.06 -3.14 3.87
C ASN A 22 13.94 -2.80 2.87
N LEU A 23 12.90 -2.08 3.34
CA LEU A 23 11.76 -1.73 2.50
C LEU A 23 12.16 -0.94 1.26
N GLY A 24 13.06 0.04 1.38
CA GLY A 24 13.50 0.87 0.26
C GLY A 24 14.29 0.10 -0.79
N ASP A 25 15.10 -0.88 -0.37
CA ASP A 25 15.81 -1.78 -1.30
C ASP A 25 14.83 -2.66 -2.06
N VAL A 26 13.83 -3.24 -1.36
CA VAL A 26 12.79 -4.06 -2.01
C VAL A 26 11.96 -3.24 -2.97
N VAL A 27 11.57 -2.00 -2.62
CA VAL A 27 10.83 -1.10 -3.53
C VAL A 27 11.62 -0.86 -4.82
N ARG A 28 12.92 -0.53 -4.73
CA ARG A 28 13.76 -0.32 -5.92
C ARG A 28 13.94 -1.58 -6.76
N ALA A 29 14.12 -2.73 -6.10
CA ALA A 29 14.24 -4.02 -6.78
C ALA A 29 12.95 -4.37 -7.52
N THR A 30 11.80 -4.25 -6.86
CA THR A 30 10.48 -4.50 -7.47
C THR A 30 10.19 -3.51 -8.58
N ALA A 31 10.53 -2.23 -8.44
CA ALA A 31 10.41 -1.26 -9.53
C ALA A 31 11.27 -1.65 -10.75
N THR A 32 12.47 -2.18 -10.52
CA THR A 32 13.33 -2.69 -11.60
C THR A 32 12.74 -3.93 -12.28
N GLU A 33 12.02 -4.79 -11.54
CA GLU A 33 11.26 -5.90 -12.12
C GLU A 33 10.09 -5.39 -12.95
N ALA A 34 9.31 -4.44 -12.43
CA ALA A 34 8.18 -3.83 -13.13
C ALA A 34 8.61 -3.13 -14.44
N LEU A 35 9.75 -2.44 -14.44
CA LEU A 35 10.32 -1.81 -15.65
C LEU A 35 10.58 -2.80 -16.79
N LYS A 36 10.80 -4.09 -16.49
CA LYS A 36 11.00 -5.12 -17.53
C LYS A 36 9.68 -5.56 -18.16
N GLU A 37 8.57 -5.36 -17.47
CA GLU A 37 7.21 -5.70 -17.93
C GLU A 37 6.48 -4.49 -18.52
N TRP A 38 6.91 -3.28 -18.19
CA TRP A 38 6.30 -2.03 -18.62
C TRP A 38 6.40 -1.82 -20.13
N ASN A 39 5.32 -1.31 -20.73
CA ASN A 39 5.27 -0.84 -22.10
C ASN A 39 5.12 0.69 -22.13
N ASP A 40 6.22 1.36 -22.46
CA ASP A 40 6.36 2.82 -22.50
C ASP A 40 5.52 3.51 -23.58
N LEU A 41 4.98 2.75 -24.55
CA LEU A 41 4.10 3.28 -25.59
C LEU A 41 2.63 3.35 -25.17
N THR A 42 2.24 2.64 -24.10
CA THR A 42 0.82 2.42 -23.77
C THR A 42 0.42 2.82 -22.37
N SER A 43 1.37 3.00 -21.44
CA SER A 43 1.08 3.32 -20.05
C SER A 43 2.19 4.16 -19.44
N ASP A 44 1.85 4.89 -18.37
CA ASP A 44 2.83 5.58 -17.55
C ASP A 44 3.50 4.63 -16.55
N PHE A 45 4.67 5.00 -16.04
CA PHE A 45 5.33 4.29 -14.93
C PHE A 45 5.38 5.19 -13.71
N ILE A 46 4.66 4.81 -12.65
CA ILE A 46 4.43 5.65 -11.48
C ILE A 46 4.78 4.86 -10.22
N ILE A 47 5.56 5.47 -9.32
CA ILE A 47 5.79 4.96 -7.98
C ILE A 47 5.14 5.93 -6.99
N MET A 48 4.10 5.47 -6.32
CA MET A 48 3.38 6.23 -5.30
C MET A 48 3.73 5.70 -3.91
N LYS A 49 3.80 6.61 -2.94
CA LYS A 49 3.91 6.27 -1.52
C LYS A 49 2.64 6.71 -0.82
N ASP A 50 2.00 5.78 -0.17
CA ASP A 50 0.79 5.95 0.62
C ASP A 50 1.00 5.35 2.03
N SER A 51 -0.04 5.33 2.85
CA SER A 51 -0.06 4.64 4.13
C SER A 51 -1.43 4.04 4.41
N GLN A 52 -1.43 2.85 5.02
CA GLN A 52 -2.64 2.21 5.52
C GLN A 52 -2.62 2.12 7.04
N GLU A 53 -3.76 2.36 7.66
CA GLU A 53 -3.92 2.21 9.09
C GLU A 53 -4.31 0.78 9.45
N ALA A 54 -3.61 0.21 10.43
CA ALA A 54 -3.95 -1.09 11.01
C ALA A 54 -4.20 -0.95 12.51
N ARG A 55 -5.26 -1.59 12.98
CA ARG A 55 -5.67 -1.59 14.39
C ARG A 55 -5.24 -2.89 15.04
N VAL A 56 -4.42 -2.80 16.09
CA VAL A 56 -3.94 -3.98 16.84
C VAL A 56 -4.38 -3.93 18.32
N PRO A 57 -4.88 -5.03 18.90
CA PRO A 57 -5.40 -5.04 20.26
C PRO A 57 -4.29 -4.88 21.31
N LEU A 58 -4.58 -4.15 22.39
CA LEU A 58 -3.71 -4.01 23.55
C LEU A 58 -4.03 -5.07 24.64
N PRO A 59 -3.03 -5.50 25.43
CA PRO A 59 -1.62 -5.09 25.39
C PRO A 59 -0.83 -5.80 24.28
N LEU A 60 0.15 -5.10 23.68
CA LEU A 60 1.08 -5.69 22.72
C LEU A 60 2.09 -6.59 23.43
N LYS A 61 2.42 -7.74 22.82
CA LYS A 61 3.54 -8.57 23.27
C LYS A 61 4.86 -7.80 23.09
N PRO A 62 5.83 -7.90 24.02
CA PRO A 62 7.09 -7.15 23.93
C PRO A 62 7.84 -7.34 22.59
N SER A 63 7.90 -8.57 22.07
CA SER A 63 8.55 -8.86 20.78
C SER A 63 7.86 -8.14 19.62
N PHE A 64 6.52 -8.15 19.61
CA PHE A 64 5.74 -7.49 18.56
C PHE A 64 5.86 -5.97 18.66
N TYR A 65 5.86 -5.42 19.87
CA TYR A 65 6.09 -3.99 20.08
C TYR A 65 7.43 -3.53 19.48
N GLU A 66 8.51 -4.26 19.73
CA GLU A 66 9.83 -3.90 19.18
C GLU A 66 9.85 -3.91 17.64
N GLU A 67 9.10 -4.82 17.02
CA GLU A 67 8.98 -4.91 15.55
C GLU A 67 8.19 -3.74 14.96
N VAL A 68 7.13 -3.27 15.63
CA VAL A 68 6.18 -2.29 15.06
C VAL A 68 6.27 -0.89 15.69
N LYS A 69 7.15 -0.65 16.66
CA LYS A 69 7.22 0.62 17.41
C LYS A 69 7.40 1.85 16.51
N ASN A 70 8.12 1.70 15.40
CA ASN A 70 8.36 2.78 14.44
C ASN A 70 7.15 3.06 13.53
N LEU A 71 6.13 2.19 13.58
CA LEU A 71 4.87 2.29 12.85
C LEU A 71 3.72 2.77 13.75
N LEU A 72 3.91 2.84 15.07
CA LEU A 72 2.88 3.31 15.99
C LEU A 72 2.58 4.79 15.72
N ALA A 73 1.35 5.07 15.30
CA ALA A 73 0.87 6.43 15.03
C ALA A 73 0.07 6.98 16.21
N ALA A 74 -0.80 6.15 16.79
CA ALA A 74 -1.65 6.55 17.90
C ALA A 74 -2.00 5.37 18.82
N LYS A 75 -2.59 5.69 19.98
CA LYS A 75 -3.06 4.71 20.96
C LYS A 75 -4.43 5.12 21.47
N GLU A 76 -5.39 4.22 21.33
CA GLU A 76 -6.72 4.30 21.93
C GLU A 76 -6.82 3.37 23.15
N LYS A 77 -7.97 3.39 23.85
CA LYS A 77 -8.17 2.67 25.13
C LYS A 77 -7.77 1.19 25.07
N SER A 78 -8.17 0.47 24.03
CA SER A 78 -7.94 -0.98 23.88
C SER A 78 -7.18 -1.36 22.60
N VAL A 79 -6.72 -0.39 21.82
CA VAL A 79 -6.15 -0.59 20.49
C VAL A 79 -4.96 0.35 20.29
N ALA A 80 -3.90 -0.14 19.64
CA ALA A 80 -2.87 0.71 19.05
C ALA A 80 -3.08 0.82 17.54
N ILE A 81 -2.86 2.01 16.99
CA ILE A 81 -2.99 2.30 15.56
C ILE A 81 -1.59 2.32 14.96
N LEU A 82 -1.40 1.49 13.95
CA LEU A 82 -0.18 1.42 13.15
C LEU A 82 -0.41 2.16 11.83
N LYS A 83 0.47 3.09 11.48
CA LYS A 83 0.52 3.71 10.15
C LYS A 83 1.57 2.99 9.31
N ILE A 84 1.11 2.08 8.47
CA ILE A 84 1.97 1.19 7.68
C ILE A 84 2.23 1.85 6.32
N PRO A 85 3.49 2.15 5.95
CA PRO A 85 3.78 2.71 4.63
C PRO A 85 3.49 1.68 3.54
N ILE A 86 2.83 2.11 2.47
CA ILE A 86 2.58 1.32 1.28
C ILE A 86 3.22 2.00 0.08
N TYR A 87 3.89 1.22 -0.75
CA TYR A 87 4.42 1.67 -2.03
C TYR A 87 3.67 0.96 -3.14
N ILE A 88 3.19 1.73 -4.11
CA ILE A 88 2.47 1.23 -5.27
C ILE A 88 3.33 1.54 -6.50
N VAL A 89 3.73 0.50 -7.22
CA VAL A 89 4.42 0.64 -8.51
C VAL A 89 3.40 0.30 -9.58
N SER A 90 2.83 1.33 -10.20
CA SER A 90 1.95 1.19 -11.35
C SER A 90 2.77 1.20 -12.63
N TYR A 91 2.58 0.18 -13.46
CA TYR A 91 3.35 -0.04 -14.68
C TYR A 91 2.50 -0.53 -15.85
N ASP A 92 1.19 -0.70 -15.64
CA ASP A 92 0.20 -0.91 -16.69
C ASP A 92 -1.08 -0.22 -16.23
N ASN A 93 -1.36 0.90 -16.89
CA ASN A 93 -2.43 1.81 -16.53
C ASN A 93 -2.95 2.49 -17.79
N ILE A 94 -4.21 2.93 -17.74
CA ILE A 94 -4.86 3.62 -18.85
C ILE A 94 -5.53 4.89 -18.35
N TRP A 95 -5.38 5.96 -19.13
CA TRP A 95 -6.16 7.17 -18.96
C TRP A 95 -7.61 6.91 -19.37
N GLN A 96 -8.54 7.11 -18.45
CA GLN A 96 -9.98 7.07 -18.70
C GLN A 96 -10.58 8.42 -18.35
N GLU A 97 -10.84 9.22 -19.38
CA GLU A 97 -11.49 10.54 -19.30
C GLU A 97 -10.78 11.48 -18.31
N GLU A 98 -11.14 11.41 -17.03
CA GLU A 98 -10.65 12.29 -15.95
C GLU A 98 -9.79 11.57 -14.89
N ASP A 99 -9.70 10.24 -14.88
CA ASP A 99 -8.88 9.47 -13.90
C ASP A 99 -8.00 8.40 -14.56
N PHE A 100 -7.03 7.93 -13.78
CA PHE A 100 -6.17 6.82 -14.10
C PHE A 100 -6.76 5.50 -13.61
N GLN A 101 -6.93 4.53 -14.52
CA GLN A 101 -7.18 3.15 -14.13
C GLN A 101 -5.88 2.36 -14.12
N ASP A 102 -5.46 1.93 -12.93
CA ASP A 102 -4.37 0.97 -12.77
C ASP A 102 -4.87 -0.44 -13.12
N ARG A 103 -4.25 -1.08 -14.12
CA ARG A 103 -4.57 -2.48 -14.50
C ARG A 103 -3.63 -3.46 -13.84
N LYS A 104 -2.35 -3.10 -13.73
CA LYS A 104 -1.34 -3.90 -13.04
C LYS A 104 -0.45 -3.04 -12.17
N VAL A 105 -0.31 -3.47 -10.92
CA VAL A 105 0.54 -2.80 -9.94
C VAL A 105 1.31 -3.82 -9.12
N TYR A 106 2.44 -3.39 -8.59
CA TYR A 106 3.03 -3.99 -7.40
C TYR A 106 2.68 -3.18 -6.16
N VAL A 107 2.27 -3.85 -5.09
CA VAL A 107 2.07 -3.25 -3.77
C VAL A 107 3.12 -3.80 -2.81
N ILE A 108 3.92 -2.91 -2.23
CA ILE A 108 5.06 -3.26 -1.38
C ILE A 108 4.91 -2.60 0.00
N THR A 109 4.98 -3.39 1.06
CA THR A 109 4.83 -2.90 2.44
C THR A 109 5.45 -3.86 3.45
N TYR A 110 5.42 -3.54 4.74
CA TYR A 110 5.86 -4.44 5.79
C TYR A 110 4.88 -5.60 5.97
N TYR A 111 5.41 -6.82 6.10
CA TYR A 111 4.63 -7.94 6.61
C TYR A 111 4.59 -7.86 8.14
N ILE A 112 3.41 -7.63 8.71
CA ILE A 112 3.20 -7.51 10.16
C ILE A 112 2.64 -8.83 10.73
N ASN A 113 1.49 -9.27 10.23
CA ASN A 113 0.87 -10.54 10.56
C ASN A 113 -0.12 -10.94 9.44
N ASP A 114 -0.70 -12.14 9.55
CA ASP A 114 -1.62 -12.65 8.52
C ASP A 114 -2.98 -11.96 8.46
N GLU A 115 -3.41 -11.29 9.53
CA GLU A 115 -4.67 -10.53 9.56
C GLU A 115 -4.52 -9.25 8.74
N ILE A 116 -3.53 -8.43 9.08
CA ILE A 116 -3.19 -7.20 8.35
C ILE A 116 -2.81 -7.51 6.90
N LYS A 117 -2.14 -8.65 6.65
CA LYS A 117 -1.86 -9.10 5.28
C LYS A 117 -3.14 -9.28 4.45
N LYS A 118 -4.23 -9.80 5.02
CA LYS A 118 -5.50 -9.94 4.29
C LYS A 118 -6.08 -8.59 3.92
N ASP A 119 -5.99 -7.61 4.82
CA ASP A 119 -6.45 -6.25 4.55
C ASP A 119 -5.63 -5.61 3.43
N ILE A 120 -4.30 -5.78 3.46
CA ILE A 120 -3.41 -5.29 2.39
C ILE A 120 -3.68 -6.03 1.06
N ASN A 121 -3.97 -7.33 1.08
CA ASN A 121 -4.36 -8.08 -0.11
C ASN A 121 -5.67 -7.55 -0.71
N ALA A 122 -6.66 -7.23 0.13
CA ALA A 122 -7.91 -6.64 -0.32
C ALA A 122 -7.69 -5.25 -0.91
N TYR A 123 -6.90 -4.41 -0.24
CA TYR A 123 -6.49 -3.10 -0.76
C TYR A 123 -5.78 -3.21 -2.11
N ALA A 124 -4.77 -4.08 -2.22
CA ALA A 124 -4.02 -4.24 -3.48
C ALA A 124 -4.90 -4.76 -4.62
N ALA A 125 -5.87 -5.62 -4.34
CA ALA A 125 -6.88 -6.01 -5.31
C ALA A 125 -7.73 -4.82 -5.74
N ASP A 126 -8.24 -4.04 -4.78
CA ASP A 126 -9.11 -2.88 -5.02
C ASP A 126 -8.44 -1.81 -5.89
N VAL A 127 -7.14 -1.54 -5.68
CA VAL A 127 -6.34 -0.59 -6.48
C VAL A 127 -6.42 -0.86 -7.99
N THR A 128 -6.59 -2.12 -8.40
CA THR A 128 -6.68 -2.49 -9.84
C THR A 128 -8.08 -2.90 -10.28
N SER A 129 -9.09 -2.68 -9.44
CA SER A 129 -10.46 -3.01 -9.74
C SER A 129 -11.09 -1.94 -10.65
N GLU A 130 -11.98 -2.34 -11.55
CA GLU A 130 -12.66 -1.43 -12.49
C GLU A 130 -13.64 -0.46 -11.80
N ASN A 131 -13.99 -0.71 -10.53
CA ASN A 131 -14.92 0.12 -9.76
C ASN A 131 -14.17 0.78 -8.60
N LYS A 132 -13.20 1.65 -8.91
CA LYS A 132 -12.57 2.49 -7.89
C LYS A 132 -13.66 3.41 -7.32
N LYS A 133 -14.20 3.07 -6.15
CA LYS A 133 -14.90 4.06 -5.33
C LYS A 133 -13.85 5.07 -4.92
N GLU A 134 -14.03 6.31 -5.34
CA GLU A 134 -13.23 7.45 -4.93
C GLU A 134 -12.93 7.36 -3.42
N THR A 135 -11.71 6.95 -3.09
CA THR A 135 -11.16 7.21 -1.76
C THR A 135 -10.41 8.51 -1.93
N SER A 136 -11.17 9.60 -1.95
CA SER A 136 -10.62 10.95 -1.85
C SER A 136 -9.94 11.07 -0.49
N SER A 137 -8.61 11.01 -0.49
CA SER A 137 -7.80 11.51 0.61
C SER A 137 -7.66 13.04 0.48
N ASP A 138 -8.78 13.74 0.28
CA ASP A 138 -8.87 15.19 0.46
C ASP A 138 -9.34 15.44 1.90
N GLU A 139 -8.44 15.24 2.86
CA GLU A 139 -8.45 16.06 4.07
C GLU A 139 -7.68 17.34 3.73
N SER A 140 -8.29 18.19 2.91
CA SER A 140 -8.01 19.62 2.96
C SER A 140 -8.91 20.21 4.03
N ASP A 141 -8.37 20.33 5.25
CA ASP A 141 -8.87 21.25 6.26
C ASP A 141 -8.85 22.66 5.67
N GLU A 142 -9.96 23.08 5.05
CA GLU A 142 -10.29 24.50 4.96
C GLU A 142 -10.69 24.94 6.38
N GLU A 143 -9.68 25.29 7.18
CA GLU A 143 -9.90 26.17 8.32
C GLU A 143 -10.54 27.45 7.80
N SER A 144 -11.82 27.58 8.16
CA SER A 144 -12.66 28.76 8.08
C SER A 144 -11.91 30.08 8.30
N GLU A 145 -11.81 30.89 7.24
CA GLU A 145 -11.64 32.33 7.34
C GLU A 145 -12.97 33.03 7.02
N GLU A 146 -13.32 34.01 7.87
CA GLU A 146 -14.24 35.16 7.69
C GLU A 146 -15.75 34.90 7.94
N GLU A 147 -16.49 35.63 8.81
CA GLU A 147 -16.30 36.85 9.63
C GLU A 147 -17.09 36.75 10.97
#